data_AF-A0A8R1EC89-F1
#
_entry.id   AF-A0A8R1EC89-F1
#
_cell.length_a   1.000
_cell.length_b   1.000
_cell.length_c   1.000
_cell.angle_alpha   90.00
_cell.angle_beta   90.00
_cell.angle_gamma   90.00
#
_symmetry.space_group_name_H-M   'P 1'
#
loop_
_entity.id
_entity.type
_entity.pdbx_description
1 polymer ?
#
loop_
_entity_poly.entity_id
_entity_poly.type
_entity_poly.pdbx_seq_one_letter_code
_entity_poly.pdbx_strand_id
1 'polypeptide(L)'
;PNTELSRVFRCPPTLTRLLSTVFYGKRLEPRPEEPPSGLANELGIGQEDGLYTIDLVSPEKSSEQGHRNYAEADIAVALALRALNSRSFQSVGVICLYKDQCSLMASKLEATRAYTGTADASQGKEFDCTIVLTTRPKEPTPFACDASRVNVALSRAKKVLILTINHEAAEATRPWKAILSKQPARHSLTEDRIRTILAIRRRTRAPSPPPPPAAEMIEDEPMDHD
;
A
#
# COMPACT_ATOMS: atom_id res chain seq x y z
N PRO A 1 -4.03 11.35 -37.75
CA PRO A 1 -3.23 10.15 -37.45
C PRO A 1 -2.64 10.22 -36.03
N ASN A 2 -3.10 9.38 -35.12
CA ASN A 2 -2.46 9.23 -33.80
C ASN A 2 -1.29 8.26 -33.95
N THR A 3 -0.07 8.74 -33.71
CA THR A 3 1.11 7.87 -33.61
C THR A 3 1.09 7.18 -32.24
N GLU A 4 0.84 5.88 -32.20
CA GLU A 4 0.89 5.11 -30.96
C GLU A 4 2.34 4.72 -30.62
N LEU A 5 2.84 5.22 -29.50
CA LEU A 5 4.14 4.81 -28.94
C LEU A 5 3.95 3.51 -28.14
N SER A 6 4.43 2.39 -28.67
CA SER A 6 4.27 1.08 -28.06
C SER A 6 5.39 0.70 -27.08
N ARG A 7 6.60 1.27 -27.21
CA ARG A 7 7.76 0.88 -26.41
C ARG A 7 7.88 1.70 -25.11
N VAL A 8 8.02 1.01 -23.99
CA VAL A 8 8.13 1.58 -22.63
C VAL A 8 9.54 1.40 -22.08
N PHE A 9 10.21 2.52 -21.81
CA PHE A 9 11.57 2.54 -21.26
C PHE A 9 11.64 2.80 -19.75
N ARG A 10 10.49 3.02 -19.11
CA ARG A 10 10.40 3.53 -17.74
C ARG A 10 10.27 2.41 -16.70
N CYS A 11 9.22 1.60 -16.85
CA CYS A 11 8.91 0.53 -15.92
C CYS A 11 9.87 -0.66 -16.09
N PRO A 12 10.07 -1.49 -15.04
CA PRO A 12 10.70 -2.80 -15.19
C PRO A 12 10.01 -3.62 -16.28
N PRO A 13 10.74 -4.48 -17.02
CA PRO A 13 10.14 -5.31 -18.08
C PRO A 13 8.97 -6.17 -17.57
N THR A 14 9.11 -6.74 -16.38
CA THR A 14 8.06 -7.53 -15.69
C THR A 14 6.79 -6.71 -15.46
N LEU A 15 6.93 -5.51 -14.90
CA LEU A 15 5.81 -4.60 -14.65
C LEU A 15 5.18 -4.11 -15.96
N THR A 16 5.99 -3.79 -16.97
CA THR A 16 5.48 -3.37 -18.29
C THR A 16 4.61 -4.46 -18.92
N ARG A 17 5.06 -5.72 -18.91
CA ARG A 17 4.29 -6.85 -19.46
C ARG A 17 2.97 -7.05 -18.71
N LEU A 18 2.98 -6.89 -17.39
CA LEU A 18 1.78 -6.92 -16.55
C LEU A 18 0.81 -5.81 -16.96
N LEU A 19 1.25 -4.55 -16.94
CA LEU A 19 0.39 -3.40 -17.28
C LEU A 19 -0.12 -3.50 -18.73
N SER A 20 0.74 -3.89 -19.67
CA SER A 20 0.41 -4.13 -21.08
C SER A 20 -0.77 -5.11 -21.21
N THR A 21 -0.71 -6.23 -20.48
CA THR A 21 -1.74 -7.25 -20.51
C THR A 21 -3.04 -6.79 -19.86
N VAL A 22 -2.96 -6.08 -18.73
CA VAL A 22 -4.13 -5.69 -17.95
C VAL A 22 -4.87 -4.50 -18.58
N PHE A 23 -4.15 -3.51 -19.11
CA PHE A 23 -4.71 -2.21 -19.50
C PHE A 23 -4.60 -1.90 -21.00
N TYR A 24 -3.66 -2.51 -21.73
CA TYR A 24 -3.36 -2.12 -23.11
C TYR A 24 -3.51 -3.26 -24.12
N GLY A 25 -4.17 -4.37 -23.76
CA GLY A 25 -4.41 -5.48 -24.68
C GLY A 25 -3.13 -6.08 -25.27
N LYS A 26 -2.04 -6.13 -24.49
CA LYS A 26 -0.70 -6.62 -24.87
C LYS A 26 0.01 -5.79 -25.96
N ARG A 27 -0.35 -4.51 -26.12
CA ARG A 27 0.26 -3.62 -27.13
C ARG A 27 1.54 -2.90 -26.70
N LEU A 28 1.89 -2.92 -25.41
CA LEU A 28 3.13 -2.31 -24.93
C LEU A 28 4.30 -3.29 -24.95
N GLU A 29 5.44 -2.82 -25.46
CA GLU A 29 6.72 -3.51 -25.47
C GLU A 29 7.63 -3.00 -24.34
N PRO A 30 8.22 -3.89 -23.53
CA PRO A 30 9.20 -3.48 -22.54
C PRO A 30 10.54 -3.10 -23.18
N ARG A 31 11.35 -2.35 -22.44
CA ARG A 31 12.80 -2.27 -22.67
C ARG A 31 13.47 -3.64 -22.51
N PRO A 32 14.68 -3.84 -23.05
CA PRO A 32 15.47 -5.06 -22.84
C PRO A 32 15.62 -5.41 -21.36
N GLU A 33 15.81 -6.70 -21.08
CA GLU A 33 16.04 -7.14 -19.71
C GLU A 33 17.40 -6.66 -19.21
N GLU A 34 17.40 -6.18 -17.97
CA GLU A 34 18.58 -5.70 -17.25
C GLU A 34 18.70 -6.52 -15.96
N PRO A 35 19.91 -6.71 -15.42
CA PRO A 35 20.08 -7.27 -14.10
C PRO A 35 19.25 -6.49 -13.06
N PRO A 36 18.72 -7.16 -12.01
CA PRO A 36 17.99 -6.48 -10.95
C PRO A 36 18.79 -5.32 -10.36
N SER A 37 18.12 -4.21 -10.06
CA SER A 37 18.77 -3.03 -9.51
C SER A 37 19.32 -3.20 -8.09
N GLY A 38 18.92 -4.27 -7.39
CA GLY A 38 19.24 -4.49 -5.98
C GLY A 38 18.34 -3.70 -5.01
N LEU A 39 17.50 -2.79 -5.51
CA LEU A 39 16.66 -1.92 -4.67
C LEU A 39 15.65 -2.70 -3.81
N ALA A 40 15.03 -3.76 -4.35
CA ALA A 40 14.14 -4.62 -3.56
C ALA A 40 14.88 -5.34 -2.41
N ASN A 41 16.17 -5.65 -2.61
CA ASN A 41 16.99 -6.29 -1.59
C ASN A 41 17.35 -5.32 -0.47
N GLU A 42 17.67 -4.06 -0.80
CA GLU A 42 17.92 -3.01 0.20
C GLU A 42 16.70 -2.71 1.07
N LEU A 43 15.48 -2.89 0.54
CA LEU A 43 14.24 -2.82 1.33
C LEU A 43 14.01 -4.07 2.20
N GLY A 44 14.68 -5.18 1.89
CA GLY A 44 14.51 -6.48 2.54
C GLY A 44 13.28 -7.25 2.05
N ILE A 45 12.70 -6.89 0.90
CA ILE A 45 11.43 -7.45 0.41
C ILE A 45 11.62 -8.50 -0.70
N GLY A 46 12.77 -8.53 -1.38
CA GLY A 46 13.05 -9.49 -2.44
C GLY A 46 14.36 -9.19 -3.18
N GLN A 47 14.60 -9.86 -4.31
CA GLN A 47 15.85 -9.71 -5.08
C GLN A 47 15.66 -9.08 -6.47
N GLU A 48 14.42 -8.85 -6.91
CA GLU A 48 14.11 -8.48 -8.29
C GLU A 48 13.38 -7.15 -8.37
N ASP A 49 13.46 -6.50 -9.52
CA ASP A 49 12.64 -5.34 -9.84
C ASP A 49 11.24 -5.80 -10.26
N GLY A 50 10.20 -5.04 -9.88
CA GLY A 50 8.82 -5.36 -10.24
C GLY A 50 7.78 -4.97 -9.20
N LEU A 51 6.64 -5.65 -9.27
CA LEU A 51 5.50 -5.49 -8.38
C LEU A 51 5.62 -6.43 -7.18
N TYR A 52 5.62 -5.84 -5.99
CA TYR A 52 5.45 -6.49 -4.71
C TYR A 52 4.09 -6.14 -4.13
N THR A 53 3.37 -7.13 -3.60
CA THR A 53 2.12 -6.87 -2.86
C THR A 53 2.27 -7.17 -1.39
N ILE A 54 1.55 -6.38 -0.59
CA ILE A 54 1.40 -6.58 0.84
C ILE A 54 -0.07 -6.90 1.08
N ASP A 55 -0.34 -8.15 1.46
CA ASP A 55 -1.66 -8.60 1.84
C ASP A 55 -2.04 -7.97 3.18
N LEU A 56 -2.94 -6.99 3.11
CA LEU A 56 -3.31 -6.15 4.24
C LEU A 56 -4.83 -6.16 4.44
N VAL A 57 -5.27 -6.76 5.55
CA VAL A 57 -6.69 -6.85 5.94
C VAL A 57 -7.08 -5.85 7.03
N SER A 58 -6.09 -5.18 7.64
CA SER A 58 -6.29 -4.21 8.71
C SER A 58 -7.30 -3.11 8.33
N PRO A 59 -8.36 -2.88 9.10
CA PRO A 59 -9.51 -2.06 8.68
C PRO A 59 -9.17 -0.58 8.54
N GLU A 60 -9.86 0.08 7.61
CA GLU A 60 -9.88 1.53 7.51
C GLU A 60 -10.70 2.16 8.65
N LYS A 61 -10.44 3.45 8.91
CA LYS A 61 -11.33 4.33 9.66
C LYS A 61 -12.01 5.28 8.69
N SER A 62 -13.33 5.35 8.78
CA SER A 62 -14.16 6.28 8.01
C SER A 62 -14.49 7.51 8.85
N SER A 63 -14.51 8.67 8.21
CA SER A 63 -14.86 9.97 8.78
C SER A 63 -15.61 10.80 7.74
N GLU A 64 -16.14 11.96 8.13
CA GLU A 64 -16.74 12.92 7.18
C GLU A 64 -15.73 13.39 6.11
N GLN A 65 -14.43 13.40 6.44
CA GLN A 65 -13.38 13.80 5.51
C GLN A 65 -12.95 12.69 4.53
N GLY A 66 -13.37 11.44 4.78
CA GLY A 66 -13.06 10.28 3.94
C GLY A 66 -12.54 9.08 4.72
N HIS A 67 -11.77 8.24 4.04
CA HIS A 67 -11.24 6.98 4.57
C HIS A 67 -9.73 7.06 4.76
N ARG A 68 -9.26 6.54 5.90
CA ARG A 68 -7.84 6.40 6.23
C ARG A 68 -7.54 5.00 6.73
N ASN A 69 -6.39 4.46 6.35
CA ASN A 69 -5.88 3.21 6.89
C ASN A 69 -4.54 3.47 7.57
N TYR A 70 -4.54 3.46 8.90
CA TYR A 70 -3.35 3.76 9.70
C TYR A 70 -2.32 2.63 9.65
N ALA A 71 -2.78 1.37 9.58
CA ALA A 71 -1.88 0.23 9.43
C ALA A 71 -1.13 0.29 8.10
N GLU A 72 -1.86 0.60 7.03
CA GLU A 72 -1.31 0.84 5.69
C GLU A 72 -0.33 2.02 5.70
N ALA A 73 -0.70 3.14 6.31
CA ALA A 73 0.13 4.33 6.41
C ALA A 73 1.45 4.06 7.16
N ASP A 74 1.40 3.34 8.27
CA ASP A 74 2.59 3.06 9.08
C ASP A 74 3.59 2.17 8.32
N ILE A 75 3.10 1.18 7.57
CA ILE A 75 3.92 0.35 6.68
C ILE A 75 4.53 1.21 5.56
N ALA A 76 3.72 2.07 4.95
CA ALA A 76 4.16 2.95 3.86
C ALA A 76 5.24 3.94 4.31
N VAL A 77 5.08 4.55 5.50
CA VAL A 77 6.10 5.44 6.09
C VAL A 77 7.40 4.68 6.31
N ALA A 78 7.35 3.50 6.94
CA ALA A 78 8.55 2.73 7.22
C ALA A 78 9.29 2.30 5.93
N LEU A 79 8.55 1.91 4.88
CA LEU A 79 9.14 1.62 3.56
C LEU A 79 9.74 2.86 2.92
N ALA A 80 9.03 3.98 2.93
CA ALA A 80 9.51 5.23 2.36
C ALA A 80 10.79 5.69 3.07
N LEU A 81 10.81 5.71 4.40
CA LEU A 81 12.00 6.09 5.17
C LEU A 81 13.17 5.14 4.92
N ARG A 82 12.93 3.83 4.86
CA ARG A 82 13.98 2.86 4.54
C ARG A 82 14.57 3.09 3.14
N ALA A 83 13.72 3.32 2.14
CA ALA A 83 14.15 3.66 0.79
C ALA A 83 14.97 4.96 0.79
N LEU A 84 14.47 6.01 1.46
CA LEU A 84 15.11 7.32 1.50
C LEU A 84 16.47 7.32 2.23
N ASN A 85 16.64 6.46 3.23
CA ASN A 85 17.88 6.27 3.98
C ASN A 85 18.91 5.43 3.21
N SER A 86 18.50 4.70 2.17
CA SER A 86 19.42 4.09 1.24
C SER A 86 20.02 5.15 0.30
N ARG A 87 21.29 4.95 -0.08
CA ARG A 87 22.00 5.79 -1.05
C ARG A 87 21.62 5.47 -2.50
N SER A 88 20.92 4.37 -2.75
CA SER A 88 20.61 3.86 -4.08
C SER A 88 19.28 4.40 -4.63
N PHE A 89 18.32 4.78 -3.77
CA PHE A 89 17.05 5.36 -4.21
C PHE A 89 17.15 6.87 -4.43
N GLN A 90 17.03 7.31 -5.69
CA GLN A 90 17.00 8.73 -6.02
C GLN A 90 15.61 9.34 -5.82
N SER A 91 14.56 8.53 -5.98
CA SER A 91 13.18 9.01 -5.94
C SER A 91 12.24 7.98 -5.30
N VAL A 92 11.39 8.46 -4.40
CA VAL A 92 10.37 7.66 -3.69
C VAL A 92 9.03 8.40 -3.78
N GLY A 93 7.99 7.69 -4.19
CA GLY A 93 6.63 8.23 -4.27
C GLY A 93 5.63 7.36 -3.53
N VAL A 94 4.80 7.98 -2.70
CA VAL A 94 3.63 7.37 -2.08
C VAL A 94 2.38 7.88 -2.78
N ILE A 95 1.65 6.97 -3.41
CA ILE A 95 0.44 7.27 -4.18
C ILE A 95 -0.76 6.70 -3.45
N CYS A 96 -1.67 7.58 -3.06
CA CYS A 96 -2.92 7.18 -2.40
C CYS A 96 -4.07 7.21 -3.39
N LEU A 97 -4.93 6.19 -3.40
CA LEU A 97 -6.16 6.28 -4.19
C LEU A 97 -7.12 7.31 -3.59
N TYR A 98 -7.20 7.37 -2.26
CA TYR A 98 -8.11 8.26 -1.54
C TYR A 98 -7.41 9.53 -1.05
N LYS A 99 -8.10 10.67 -1.18
CA LYS A 99 -7.58 11.99 -0.80
C LYS A 99 -7.26 12.09 0.69
N ASP A 100 -8.09 11.51 1.54
CA ASP A 100 -7.91 11.63 3.00
C ASP A 100 -6.70 10.80 3.50
N GLN A 101 -6.46 9.63 2.90
CA GLN A 101 -5.21 8.88 3.07
C GLN A 101 -4.00 9.68 2.57
N CYS A 102 -4.15 10.39 1.44
CA CYS A 102 -3.09 11.26 0.92
C CYS A 102 -2.73 12.38 1.92
N SER A 103 -3.72 13.03 2.54
CA SER A 103 -3.50 14.05 3.56
C SER A 103 -2.76 13.49 4.78
N LEU A 104 -3.15 12.29 5.22
CA LEU A 104 -2.46 11.59 6.31
C LEU A 104 -0.99 11.31 5.96
N MET A 105 -0.72 10.82 4.75
CA MET A 105 0.64 10.53 4.30
C MET A 105 1.48 11.79 4.12
N ALA A 106 0.89 12.87 3.62
CA ALA A 106 1.59 14.14 3.44
C ALA A 106 2.07 14.71 4.78
N SER A 107 1.21 14.64 5.82
CA SER A 107 1.60 15.03 7.18
C SER A 107 2.68 14.11 7.77
N LYS A 108 2.57 12.78 7.58
CA LYS A 108 3.56 11.82 8.11
C LYS A 108 4.94 11.91 7.43
N LEU A 109 5.00 12.40 6.20
CA LEU A 109 6.22 12.46 5.38
C LEU A 109 6.68 13.89 5.06
N GLU A 110 6.09 14.91 5.70
CA GLU A 110 6.34 16.34 5.44
C GLU A 110 7.82 16.71 5.55
N ALA A 111 8.53 16.17 6.54
CA ALA A 111 9.96 16.42 6.78
C ALA A 111 10.90 15.57 5.88
N THR A 112 10.37 14.91 4.84
CA THR A 112 11.12 14.02 3.97
C THR A 112 11.10 14.47 2.53
N ARG A 113 11.99 13.92 1.70
CA ARG A 113 12.00 14.14 0.25
C ARG A 113 11.06 13.19 -0.52
N ALA A 114 10.21 12.40 0.16
CA ALA A 114 9.27 11.52 -0.52
C ALA A 114 8.13 12.33 -1.14
N TYR A 115 7.80 12.03 -2.39
CA TYR A 115 6.57 12.54 -2.97
C TYR A 115 5.36 11.88 -2.32
N THR A 116 4.34 12.64 -2.00
CA THR A 116 3.02 12.12 -1.63
C THR A 116 1.95 12.76 -2.51
N GLY A 117 1.06 11.96 -3.09
CA GLY A 117 -0.03 12.49 -3.89
C GLY A 117 -1.10 11.45 -4.22
N THR A 118 -2.19 11.92 -4.82
CA THR A 118 -3.17 11.02 -5.42
C THR A 118 -2.66 10.48 -6.76
N ALA A 119 -3.28 9.42 -7.27
CA ALA A 119 -2.99 8.90 -8.60
C ALA A 119 -3.09 10.01 -9.67
N ASP A 120 -4.17 10.78 -9.66
CA ASP A 120 -4.39 11.89 -10.60
C ASP A 120 -3.30 12.97 -10.49
N ALA A 121 -2.88 13.34 -9.27
CA ALA A 121 -1.81 14.33 -9.04
C ALA A 121 -0.40 13.81 -9.39
N SER A 122 -0.22 12.49 -9.52
CA SER A 122 1.05 11.85 -9.84
C SER A 122 1.34 11.76 -11.35
N GLN A 123 0.42 12.21 -12.19
CA GLN A 123 0.57 12.12 -13.64
C GLN A 123 1.83 12.83 -14.12
N GLY A 124 2.63 12.14 -14.95
CA GLY A 124 3.91 12.65 -15.46
C GLY A 124 5.08 12.52 -14.47
N LYS A 125 4.87 12.08 -13.23
CA LYS A 125 5.93 11.83 -12.24
C LYS A 125 6.36 10.37 -12.24
N GLU A 126 7.59 10.10 -11.83
CA GLU A 126 8.18 8.76 -11.80
C GLU A 126 9.12 8.62 -10.61
N PHE A 127 9.18 7.42 -10.04
CA PHE A 127 9.94 7.14 -8.83
C PHE A 127 10.65 5.80 -8.94
N ASP A 128 11.87 5.69 -8.41
CA ASP A 128 12.59 4.42 -8.31
C ASP A 128 11.80 3.44 -7.44
N CYS A 129 11.23 3.92 -6.33
CA CYS A 129 10.27 3.20 -5.51
C CYS A 129 8.90 3.90 -5.54
N THR A 130 7.85 3.19 -5.94
CA THR A 130 6.46 3.66 -5.80
C THR A 130 5.71 2.78 -4.82
N ILE A 131 5.06 3.38 -3.83
CA ILE A 131 4.22 2.71 -2.84
C ILE A 131 2.77 3.15 -3.08
N VAL A 132 1.89 2.23 -3.47
CA VAL A 132 0.49 2.50 -3.81
C VAL A 132 -0.42 2.00 -2.69
N LEU A 133 -1.27 2.90 -2.20
CA LEU A 133 -2.16 2.68 -1.06
C LEU A 133 -3.62 2.59 -1.52
N THR A 134 -4.24 1.44 -1.33
CA THR A 134 -5.65 1.18 -1.69
C THR A 134 -6.63 1.57 -0.59
N THR A 135 -6.17 1.69 0.67
CA THR A 135 -6.91 2.21 1.83
C THR A 135 -8.09 1.40 2.32
N ARG A 136 -8.96 0.90 1.44
CA ARG A 136 -10.18 0.18 1.79
C ARG A 136 -10.02 -1.32 1.50
N PRO A 137 -9.56 -2.13 2.46
CA PRO A 137 -9.25 -3.54 2.24
C PRO A 137 -10.48 -4.44 2.15
N LYS A 138 -11.63 -4.04 2.68
CA LYS A 138 -12.83 -4.91 2.70
C LYS A 138 -13.60 -4.88 1.38
N GLU A 139 -13.69 -3.71 0.78
CA GLU A 139 -14.56 -3.46 -0.38
C GLU A 139 -13.84 -2.61 -1.43
N PRO A 140 -13.32 -3.25 -2.50
CA PRO A 140 -12.78 -2.53 -3.63
C PRO A 140 -13.91 -1.75 -4.32
N THR A 141 -13.94 -0.43 -4.11
CA THR A 141 -14.97 0.44 -4.68
C THR A 141 -14.77 0.61 -6.19
N PRO A 142 -15.81 0.99 -6.96
CA PRO A 142 -15.64 1.37 -8.36
C PRO A 142 -14.57 2.46 -8.57
N PHE A 143 -14.45 3.37 -7.61
CA PHE A 143 -13.43 4.43 -7.61
C PHE A 143 -12.01 3.88 -7.49
N ALA A 144 -11.79 2.87 -6.63
CA ALA A 144 -10.50 2.19 -6.49
C ALA A 144 -10.23 1.22 -7.64
N CYS A 145 -11.29 0.72 -8.29
CA CYS A 145 -11.22 -0.20 -9.43
C CYS A 145 -11.18 0.51 -10.79
N ASP A 146 -11.14 1.85 -10.83
CA ASP A 146 -11.03 2.59 -12.10
C ASP A 146 -9.72 2.25 -12.81
N ALA A 147 -9.83 1.70 -14.02
CA ALA A 147 -8.69 1.16 -14.75
C ALA A 147 -7.64 2.23 -15.08
N SER A 148 -8.09 3.45 -15.43
CA SER A 148 -7.20 4.56 -15.74
C SER A 148 -6.42 5.01 -14.52
N ARG A 149 -7.10 5.16 -13.38
CA ARG A 149 -6.49 5.53 -12.11
C ARG A 149 -5.47 4.51 -11.63
N VAL A 150 -5.84 3.23 -11.64
CA VAL A 150 -4.93 2.15 -11.23
C VAL A 150 -3.72 2.10 -12.15
N ASN A 151 -3.91 2.17 -13.46
CA ASN A 151 -2.82 2.20 -14.43
C ASN A 151 -1.88 3.39 -14.21
N VAL A 152 -2.40 4.60 -13.95
CA VAL A 152 -1.58 5.76 -13.60
C VAL A 152 -0.75 5.48 -12.35
N ALA A 153 -1.38 5.02 -11.26
CA ALA A 153 -0.68 4.76 -10.00
C ALA A 153 0.44 3.72 -10.14
N LEU A 154 0.16 2.58 -10.77
CA LEU A 154 1.14 1.49 -10.89
C LEU A 154 2.26 1.80 -11.89
N SER A 155 2.00 2.62 -12.91
CA SER A 155 3.00 2.97 -13.94
C SER A 155 4.01 4.05 -13.53
N ARG A 156 3.96 4.56 -12.28
CA ARG A 156 4.95 5.53 -11.80
C ARG A 156 6.26 4.89 -11.35
N ALA A 157 6.31 3.57 -11.19
CA ALA A 157 7.49 2.85 -10.72
C ALA A 157 8.53 2.62 -11.81
N LYS A 158 9.78 3.02 -11.57
CA LYS A 158 10.93 2.73 -12.43
C LYS A 158 11.60 1.40 -12.10
N LYS A 159 11.61 1.00 -10.82
CA LYS A 159 12.30 -0.21 -10.33
C LYS A 159 11.42 -1.07 -9.42
N VAL A 160 10.92 -0.51 -8.32
CA VAL A 160 10.14 -1.24 -7.33
C VAL A 160 8.76 -0.59 -7.19
N LEU A 161 7.72 -1.40 -7.36
CA LEU A 161 6.34 -1.04 -7.08
C LEU A 161 5.86 -1.87 -5.89
N ILE A 162 5.36 -1.22 -4.85
CA ILE A 162 4.79 -1.86 -3.67
C ILE A 162 3.31 -1.50 -3.60
N LEU A 163 2.43 -2.49 -3.57
CA LEU A 163 0.99 -2.32 -3.53
C LEU A 163 0.43 -2.94 -2.26
N THR A 164 -0.18 -2.12 -1.39
CA THR A 164 -0.95 -2.62 -0.24
C THR A 164 -2.39 -2.90 -0.68
N ILE A 165 -2.82 -4.15 -0.55
CA ILE A 165 -4.14 -4.60 -1.01
C ILE A 165 -4.56 -5.85 -0.24
N ASN A 166 -5.85 -6.00 0.05
CA ASN A 166 -6.39 -7.26 0.53
C ASN A 166 -6.49 -8.24 -0.64
N HIS A 167 -5.76 -9.35 -0.57
CA HIS A 167 -5.71 -10.33 -1.67
C HIS A 167 -7.06 -11.02 -1.89
N GLU A 168 -7.77 -11.37 -0.81
CA GLU A 168 -9.07 -12.02 -0.90
C GLU A 168 -10.10 -11.11 -1.58
N ALA A 169 -10.20 -9.86 -1.14
CA ALA A 169 -11.14 -8.90 -1.72
C ALA A 169 -10.79 -8.54 -3.17
N ALA A 170 -9.51 -8.51 -3.51
CA ALA A 170 -9.02 -8.22 -4.85
C ALA A 170 -9.35 -9.31 -5.88
N GLU A 171 -9.47 -10.57 -5.47
CA GLU A 171 -9.85 -11.67 -6.37
C GLU A 171 -11.29 -11.53 -6.92
N ALA A 172 -12.13 -10.76 -6.23
CA ALA A 172 -13.52 -10.51 -6.64
C ALA A 172 -13.64 -9.40 -7.69
N THR A 173 -12.63 -8.54 -7.88
CA THR A 173 -12.78 -7.30 -8.64
C THR A 173 -11.65 -7.05 -9.64
N ARG A 174 -12.00 -6.59 -10.85
CA ARG A 174 -11.02 -6.07 -11.81
C ARG A 174 -10.76 -4.58 -11.52
N PRO A 175 -9.53 -4.08 -11.74
CA PRO A 175 -8.38 -4.74 -12.36
C PRO A 175 -7.56 -5.63 -11.41
N TRP A 176 -7.83 -5.60 -10.11
CA TRP A 176 -6.99 -6.22 -9.08
C TRP A 176 -6.77 -7.71 -9.27
N LYS A 177 -7.82 -8.50 -9.55
CA LYS A 177 -7.69 -9.92 -9.92
C LYS A 177 -6.68 -10.18 -11.04
N ALA A 178 -6.71 -9.34 -12.07
CA ALA A 178 -5.82 -9.51 -13.23
C ALA A 178 -4.37 -9.15 -12.90
N ILE A 179 -4.16 -8.25 -11.94
CA ILE A 179 -2.85 -7.87 -11.42
C ILE A 179 -2.29 -8.99 -10.53
N LEU A 180 -3.07 -9.45 -9.54
CA LEU A 180 -2.63 -10.49 -8.59
C LEU A 180 -2.37 -11.83 -9.27
N SER A 181 -3.20 -12.24 -10.22
CA SER A 181 -2.98 -13.51 -10.97
C SER A 181 -1.72 -13.51 -11.86
N LYS A 182 -1.07 -12.36 -12.06
CA LYS A 182 0.11 -12.20 -12.93
C LYS A 182 1.38 -11.82 -12.17
N GLN A 183 1.29 -11.59 -10.87
CA GLN A 183 2.45 -11.30 -10.05
C GLN A 183 3.22 -12.58 -9.71
N PRO A 184 4.55 -12.53 -9.56
CA PRO A 184 5.30 -13.66 -9.02
C PRO A 184 4.88 -13.96 -7.57
N ALA A 185 4.61 -15.23 -7.25
CA ALA A 185 4.18 -15.61 -5.90
C ALA A 185 5.16 -15.18 -4.79
N ARG A 186 6.47 -15.20 -5.08
CA ARG A 186 7.53 -14.74 -4.17
C ARG A 186 7.52 -13.23 -3.89
N HIS A 187 6.78 -12.44 -4.65
CA HIS A 187 6.62 -10.99 -4.46
C HIS A 187 5.38 -10.64 -3.62
N SER A 188 4.69 -11.64 -3.08
CA SER A 188 3.60 -11.47 -2.11
C SER A 188 4.13 -11.54 -0.68
N LEU A 189 3.79 -10.55 0.15
CA LEU A 189 4.15 -10.45 1.55
C LEU A 189 2.89 -10.36 2.41
N THR A 190 2.87 -11.04 3.55
CA THR A 190 1.81 -10.84 4.56
C THR A 190 2.10 -9.58 5.39
N GLU A 191 1.06 -9.01 6.01
CA GLU A 191 1.20 -7.91 6.98
C GLU A 191 2.27 -8.22 8.05
N ASP A 192 2.26 -9.42 8.63
CA ASP A 192 3.23 -9.79 9.68
C ASP A 192 4.67 -9.87 9.18
N ARG A 193 4.86 -10.41 7.97
CA ARG A 193 6.19 -10.52 7.37
C ARG A 193 6.77 -9.14 7.10
N ILE A 194 5.99 -8.22 6.51
CA ILE A 194 6.49 -6.88 6.22
C ILE A 194 6.74 -6.07 7.49
N ARG A 195 5.89 -6.19 8.52
CA ARG A 195 6.12 -5.54 9.82
C ARG A 195 7.41 -6.03 10.49
N THR A 196 7.69 -7.33 10.38
CA THR A 196 8.93 -7.93 10.88
C THR A 196 10.14 -7.37 10.14
N ILE A 197 10.11 -7.38 8.80
CA ILE A 197 11.17 -6.80 7.96
C ILE A 197 11.43 -5.33 8.35
N LEU A 198 10.36 -4.56 8.57
CA LEU A 198 10.42 -3.13 8.89
C LEU A 198 10.65 -2.81 10.36
N ALA A 199 10.73 -3.82 11.24
CA ALA A 199 10.81 -3.66 12.70
C ALA A 199 9.71 -2.73 13.29
N ILE A 200 8.50 -2.77 12.71
CA ILE A 200 7.37 -1.98 13.19
C ILE A 200 6.78 -2.66 14.43
N ARG A 201 6.94 -2.04 15.60
CA ARG A 201 6.31 -2.53 16.84
C ARG A 201 4.79 -2.51 16.68
N ARG A 202 4.10 -3.63 16.97
CA ARG A 202 2.64 -3.62 17.12
C ARG A 202 2.29 -2.63 18.23
N ARG A 203 1.36 -1.71 18.00
CA ARG A 203 0.68 -1.03 19.11
C ARG A 203 0.01 -2.14 19.91
N THR A 204 0.58 -2.49 21.07
CA THR A 204 -0.11 -3.32 22.04
C THR A 204 -1.41 -2.60 22.39
N ARG A 205 -2.54 -3.29 22.28
CA ARG A 205 -3.80 -2.82 22.87
C ARG A 205 -3.47 -2.51 24.33
N ALA A 206 -3.74 -1.29 24.80
CA ALA A 206 -3.63 -1.00 26.22
C ALA A 206 -4.43 -2.08 26.99
N PRO A 207 -3.91 -2.61 28.12
CA PRO A 207 -4.70 -3.51 28.93
C PRO A 207 -6.02 -2.82 29.27
N SER A 208 -7.12 -3.52 29.04
CA SER A 208 -8.44 -3.05 29.45
C SER A 208 -8.38 -2.68 30.93
N PRO A 209 -8.97 -1.54 31.34
CA PRO A 209 -9.00 -1.18 32.75
C PRO A 209 -9.61 -2.34 33.55
N PRO A 210 -9.13 -2.60 34.78
CA PRO A 210 -9.71 -3.64 35.62
C PRO A 210 -11.22 -3.40 35.77
N PRO A 211 -12.03 -4.46 35.83
CA PRO A 211 -13.46 -4.31 36.09
C PRO A 211 -13.64 -3.53 37.39
N PRO A 212 -14.66 -2.64 37.47
CA PRO A 212 -14.95 -1.96 38.73
C PRO A 212 -15.17 -2.99 39.83
N PRO A 213 -14.72 -2.72 41.08
CA PRO A 213 -14.96 -3.62 42.19
C PRO A 213 -16.45 -3.91 42.32
N ALA A 214 -16.79 -5.17 42.57
CA ALA A 214 -18.16 -5.58 42.80
C ALA A 214 -18.75 -4.71 43.92
N ALA A 215 -19.91 -4.11 43.66
CA ALA A 215 -20.65 -3.40 44.69
C ALA A 215 -20.89 -4.38 45.84
N GLU A 216 -20.34 -4.08 47.02
CA GLU A 216 -20.71 -4.77 48.24
C GLU A 216 -22.23 -4.63 48.39
N MET A 217 -22.93 -5.75 48.32
CA MET A 217 -24.32 -5.78 48.74
C MET A 217 -24.30 -5.48 50.23
N ILE A 218 -24.76 -4.29 50.59
CA ILE A 218 -25.11 -3.95 51.96
C ILE A 218 -26.24 -4.91 52.33
N GLU A 219 -25.94 -5.91 53.16
CA GLU A 219 -26.97 -6.68 53.84
C GLU A 219 -27.67 -5.73 54.81
N ASP A 220 -28.93 -5.41 54.52
CA ASP A 220 -29.81 -4.70 55.45
C ASP A 220 -29.95 -5.57 56.72
N GLU A 221 -29.32 -5.16 57.81
CA GLU A 221 -29.64 -5.70 59.14
C GLU A 221 -31.11 -5.39 59.46
N PRO A 222 -31.89 -6.38 59.93
CA PRO A 222 -33.25 -6.11 60.38
C PRO A 222 -33.20 -5.27 61.66
N MET A 223 -33.80 -4.08 61.60
CA MET A 223 -34.13 -3.29 62.80
C MET A 223 -35.11 -4.09 63.67
N ASP A 224 -34.65 -4.49 64.86
CA ASP A 224 -35.54 -4.85 65.96
C ASP A 224 -36.36 -3.62 66.38
N HIS A 225 -37.68 -3.75 66.34
CA HIS A 225 -38.60 -2.86 67.03
C HIS A 225 -39.02 -3.52 68.34
N ASP A 226 -38.88 -2.75 69.43
CA ASP A 226 -39.28 -3.04 70.82
C ASP A 226 -40.64 -3.76 70.98
#